data_AF-A0A973EP74-F1
#
_entry.id   AF-A0A973EP74-F1
#
_cell.length_a   1.000
_cell.length_b   1.000
_cell.length_c   1.000
_cell.angle_alpha   90.00
_cell.angle_beta   90.00
_cell.angle_gamma   90.00
#
_symmetry.space_group_name_H-M   'P 1'
#
loop_
_entity.id
_entity.type
_entity.pdbx_description
1 polymer ?
#
loop_
_entity_poly.entity_id
_entity_poly.type
_entity_poly.pdbx_seq_one_letter_code
_entity_poly.pdbx_strand_id
1 'polypeptide(L)'
;RSYLAERRRRGDGECRAMFLSNRGERLCERQVARRLEYWLKAAGIDKKLSPHTLRHTFATHLYSRTGDILVVQRALGHRDLSTTQVYTHLVDGALEDALERL
;
A
#
# COMPACT_ATOMS: atom_id res chain seq x y z
N ARG A 1 -13.38 -15.09 1.86
CA ARG A 1 -13.41 -16.39 1.15
C ARG A 1 -14.16 -16.35 -0.20
N SER A 2 -15.06 -15.38 -0.45
CA SER A 2 -15.85 -15.28 -1.69
C SER A 2 -15.02 -15.14 -2.98
N TYR A 3 -13.93 -14.37 -2.93
CA TYR A 3 -13.12 -14.10 -4.13
C TYR A 3 -12.46 -15.36 -4.72
N LEU A 4 -11.96 -16.29 -3.92
CA LEU A 4 -11.29 -17.50 -4.44
C LEU A 4 -12.25 -18.42 -5.21
N ALA A 5 -13.53 -18.45 -4.81
CA ALA A 5 -14.57 -19.13 -5.56
C ALA A 5 -14.85 -18.41 -6.89
N GLU A 6 -14.96 -17.08 -6.86
CA GLU A 6 -15.18 -16.27 -8.05
C GLU A 6 -14.00 -16.34 -9.05
N ARG A 7 -12.76 -16.32 -8.53
CA ARG A 7 -11.54 -16.49 -9.34
C ARG A 7 -11.57 -17.81 -10.09
N ARG A 8 -11.96 -18.91 -9.42
CA ARG A 8 -12.07 -20.24 -10.06
C ARG A 8 -13.12 -20.28 -11.16
N ARG A 9 -14.19 -19.48 -11.06
CA ARG A 9 -15.20 -19.37 -12.11
C ARG A 9 -14.75 -18.53 -13.30
N ARG A 10 -13.96 -17.47 -13.06
CA ARG A 10 -13.53 -16.52 -14.09
C ARG A 10 -12.26 -16.91 -14.84
N GLY A 11 -11.36 -17.64 -14.19
CA GLY A 11 -10.13 -18.11 -14.79
C GLY A 11 -10.35 -19.37 -15.62
N ASP A 12 -9.62 -19.48 -16.73
CA ASP A 12 -9.49 -20.68 -17.55
C ASP A 12 -8.67 -21.81 -16.88
N GLY A 13 -8.07 -21.52 -15.73
CA GLY A 13 -7.21 -22.44 -14.99
C GLY A 13 -5.73 -22.35 -15.40
N GLU A 14 -5.42 -21.73 -16.53
CA GLU A 14 -4.05 -21.54 -17.02
C GLU A 14 -3.37 -20.36 -16.31
N CYS A 15 -4.11 -19.27 -16.10
CA CYS A 15 -3.55 -18.10 -15.42
C CYS A 15 -3.31 -18.36 -13.92
N ARG A 16 -2.04 -18.43 -13.52
CA ARG A 16 -1.62 -18.64 -12.11
C ARG A 16 -1.75 -17.40 -11.20
N ALA A 17 -2.11 -16.23 -11.74
CA ALA A 17 -2.18 -14.99 -10.95
C ALA A 17 -3.28 -15.06 -9.88
N MET A 18 -3.00 -14.63 -8.64
CA MET A 18 -4.01 -14.64 -7.57
C MET A 18 -5.16 -13.70 -7.89
N PHE A 19 -4.87 -12.50 -8.41
CA PHE A 19 -5.87 -11.52 -8.80
C PHE A 19 -6.01 -11.44 -10.33
N LEU A 20 -7.25 -11.59 -10.80
CA LEU A 20 -7.60 -11.56 -12.21
C LEU A 20 -8.34 -10.28 -12.60
N SER A 21 -8.15 -9.88 -13.85
CA SER A 21 -8.95 -8.85 -14.52
C SER A 21 -10.33 -9.41 -14.92
N ASN A 22 -11.19 -8.55 -15.47
CA ASN A 22 -12.50 -9.00 -15.96
C ASN A 22 -12.39 -9.91 -17.19
N ARG A 23 -11.21 -10.00 -17.81
CA ARG A 23 -10.91 -10.89 -18.94
C ARG A 23 -10.31 -12.23 -18.51
N GLY A 24 -10.20 -12.51 -17.21
CA GLY A 24 -9.58 -13.74 -16.70
C GLY A 24 -8.04 -13.72 -16.66
N GLU A 25 -7.42 -12.65 -17.16
CA GLU A 25 -5.96 -12.48 -17.20
C GLU A 25 -5.40 -11.88 -15.89
N ARG A 26 -4.06 -11.85 -15.74
CA ARG A 26 -3.39 -11.18 -14.61
C ARG A 26 -3.81 -9.71 -14.50
N LEU A 27 -4.15 -9.29 -13.29
CA LEU A 27 -4.43 -7.89 -12.98
C LEU A 27 -3.14 -7.04 -13.10
N CYS A 28 -3.18 -5.96 -13.90
CA CYS A 28 -2.04 -5.06 -14.06
C CYS A 28 -2.10 -3.84 -13.13
N GLU A 29 -0.97 -3.15 -12.96
CA GLU A 29 -0.84 -2.00 -12.06
C GLU A 29 -1.83 -0.87 -12.37
N ARG A 30 -1.97 -0.53 -13.66
CA ARG A 30 -2.93 0.51 -14.10
C ARG A 30 -4.37 0.16 -13.73
N GLN A 31 -4.72 -1.13 -13.79
CA GLN A 31 -6.03 -1.62 -13.39
C GLN A 31 -6.25 -1.57 -11.87
N VAL A 32 -5.18 -1.72 -11.07
CA VAL A 32 -5.23 -1.52 -9.61
C VAL A 32 -5.42 -0.03 -9.30
N ALA A 33 -4.63 0.85 -9.92
CA ALA A 33 -4.74 2.30 -9.73
C ALA A 33 -6.14 2.83 -10.07
N ARG A 34 -6.72 2.40 -11.20
CA ARG A 34 -8.10 2.78 -11.58
C ARG A 34 -9.15 2.27 -10.59
N ARG A 35 -8.99 1.05 -10.08
CA ARG A 35 -9.90 0.51 -9.05
C ARG A 35 -9.80 1.30 -7.75
N LEU A 36 -8.58 1.68 -7.35
CA LEU A 36 -8.39 2.53 -6.19
C LEU A 36 -9.10 3.87 -6.38
N GLU A 37 -8.91 4.54 -7.51
CA GLU A 37 -9.59 5.81 -7.81
C GLU A 37 -11.12 5.70 -7.74
N TYR A 38 -11.69 4.62 -8.28
CA TYR A 38 -13.12 4.34 -8.16
C TYR A 38 -13.57 4.27 -6.70
N TRP A 39 -12.85 3.54 -5.84
CA TRP A 39 -13.20 3.40 -4.43
C TRP A 39 -12.99 4.69 -3.63
N LEU A 40 -11.99 5.51 -3.96
CA LEU A 40 -11.81 6.82 -3.35
C LEU A 40 -13.01 7.73 -3.61
N LYS A 41 -13.48 7.78 -4.86
CA LYS A 41 -14.68 8.53 -5.24
C LYS A 41 -15.92 8.01 -4.50
N ALA A 42 -16.10 6.69 -4.46
CA ALA A 42 -17.22 6.07 -3.75
C ALA A 42 -17.19 6.35 -2.24
N ALA A 43 -16.01 6.49 -1.65
CA ALA A 43 -15.81 6.84 -0.24
C ALA A 43 -15.88 8.35 0.04
N GLY A 44 -16.10 9.21 -0.96
CA GLY A 44 -16.10 10.67 -0.80
C GLY A 44 -14.72 11.27 -0.52
N ILE A 45 -13.64 10.57 -0.86
CA ILE A 45 -12.27 11.05 -0.65
C ILE A 45 -11.80 11.78 -1.91
N ASP A 46 -11.70 13.11 -1.82
CA ASP A 46 -11.25 13.98 -2.94
C ASP A 46 -9.72 14.08 -3.07
N LYS A 47 -8.98 13.36 -2.21
CA LYS A 47 -7.52 13.31 -2.30
C LYS A 47 -7.09 12.38 -3.43
N LYS A 48 -6.12 12.84 -4.24
CA LYS A 48 -5.40 11.99 -5.21
C LYS A 48 -4.50 11.01 -4.45
N LEU A 49 -4.98 9.76 -4.29
CA LEU A 49 -4.20 8.69 -3.68
C LEU A 49 -3.86 7.62 -4.72
N SER A 50 -2.63 7.10 -4.61
CA SER A 50 -2.13 6.00 -5.42
C SER A 50 -1.80 4.79 -4.54
N PRO A 51 -1.57 3.59 -5.12
CA PRO A 51 -1.07 2.45 -4.36
C PRO A 51 0.25 2.76 -3.62
N HIS A 52 1.11 3.61 -4.19
CA HIS A 52 2.33 4.06 -3.52
C HIS A 52 2.01 4.93 -2.30
N THR A 53 1.04 5.83 -2.40
CA THR A 53 0.60 6.66 -1.27
C THR A 53 0.10 5.79 -0.10
N LEU A 54 -0.68 4.75 -0.40
CA LEU A 54 -1.12 3.79 0.63
C LEU A 54 0.06 3.04 1.27
N ARG A 55 1.06 2.64 0.47
CA ARG A 55 2.29 2.03 0.99
C ARG A 55 3.03 2.99 1.92
N HIS A 56 3.16 4.27 1.55
CA HIS A 56 3.79 5.27 2.41
C HIS A 56 3.02 5.46 3.71
N THR A 57 1.68 5.56 3.66
CA THR A 57 0.85 5.65 4.87
C THR A 57 1.05 4.46 5.80
N PHE A 58 1.08 3.23 5.27
CA PHE A 58 1.35 2.03 6.06
C PHE A 58 2.75 2.10 6.72
N ALA A 59 3.77 2.46 5.95
CA ALA A 59 5.14 2.52 6.43
C ALA A 59 5.34 3.59 7.51
N THR A 60 4.85 4.81 7.29
CA THR A 60 4.90 5.90 8.29
C THR A 60 4.13 5.51 9.55
N HIS A 61 2.94 4.90 9.42
CA HIS A 61 2.17 4.47 10.59
C HIS A 61 2.89 3.37 11.38
N LEU A 62 3.46 2.38 10.68
CA LEU A 62 4.22 1.31 11.30
C LEU A 62 5.46 1.83 12.02
N TYR A 63 6.21 2.74 11.39
CA TYR A 63 7.37 3.37 12.02
C TYR A 63 6.97 4.19 13.25
N SER A 64 5.94 5.03 13.14
CA SER A 64 5.44 5.86 14.27
C SER A 64 5.02 5.02 15.49
N ARG A 65 4.61 3.77 15.27
CA ARG A 65 4.21 2.83 16.34
C ARG A 65 5.37 2.04 16.94
N THR A 66 6.44 1.83 16.18
CA THR A 66 7.50 0.89 16.54
C THR A 66 8.85 1.55 16.81
N GLY A 67 9.11 2.73 16.22
CA GLY A 67 10.43 3.35 16.22
C GLY A 67 11.51 2.52 15.53
N ASP A 68 11.15 1.40 14.89
CA ASP A 68 12.10 0.43 14.36
C ASP A 68 12.02 0.38 12.83
N ILE A 69 13.03 0.95 12.19
CA ILE A 69 13.10 1.01 10.73
C ILE A 69 13.33 -0.37 10.09
N LEU A 70 13.93 -1.32 10.81
CA LEU A 70 14.14 -2.69 10.33
C LEU A 70 12.81 -3.47 10.31
N VAL A 71 11.91 -3.21 11.26
CA VAL A 71 10.54 -3.74 11.23
C VAL A 71 9.81 -3.25 9.99
N VAL A 72 9.91 -1.95 9.67
CA VAL A 72 9.30 -1.37 8.46
C VAL A 72 9.91 -1.97 7.19
N GLN A 73 11.24 -2.08 7.13
CA GLN A 73 11.93 -2.65 5.97
C GLN A 73 11.47 -4.10 5.69
N ARG A 74 11.42 -4.93 6.75
CA ARG A 74 10.98 -6.33 6.64
C ARG A 74 9.53 -6.43 6.23
N ALA A 75 8.64 -5.59 6.79
CA ALA A 75 7.23 -5.57 6.44
C ALA A 75 6.98 -5.17 4.98
N LEU A 76 7.81 -4.28 4.42
CA LEU A 76 7.71 -3.86 3.02
C LEU A 76 8.47 -4.76 2.04
N GLY A 77 9.32 -5.66 2.54
CA GLY A 77 10.15 -6.53 1.71
C GLY A 77 11.25 -5.78 0.94
N HIS A 78 11.72 -4.66 1.47
CA HIS A 78 12.76 -3.86 0.83
C HIS A 78 14.13 -4.55 0.96
N ARG A 79 14.80 -4.77 -0.18
CA ARG A 79 16.14 -5.35 -0.23
C ARG A 79 17.23 -4.38 0.24
N ASP A 80 17.00 -3.08 0.09
CA ASP A 80 17.91 -2.02 0.50
C ASP A 80 17.21 -1.08 1.48
N LEU A 81 17.93 -0.75 2.57
CA LEU A 81 17.49 0.14 3.62
C LEU A 81 17.28 1.58 3.12
N SER A 82 18.00 2.00 2.08
CA SER A 82 17.89 3.34 1.47
C SER A 82 16.45 3.71 1.08
N THR A 83 15.68 2.74 0.58
CA THR A 83 14.27 2.91 0.21
C THR A 83 13.31 3.04 1.40
N THR A 84 13.78 2.71 2.61
CA THR A 84 13.01 2.75 3.85
C THR A 84 13.36 3.97 4.70
N GLN A 85 14.58 4.50 4.59
CA GLN A 85 15.05 5.69 5.31
C GLN A 85 14.20 6.94 5.06
N VAL A 86 13.51 7.04 3.92
CA VAL A 86 12.57 8.13 3.64
C VAL A 86 11.49 8.29 4.73
N TYR A 87 11.20 7.25 5.52
CA TYR A 87 10.17 7.29 6.57
C TYR A 87 10.68 7.78 7.92
N THR A 88 11.99 7.81 8.18
CA THR A 88 12.54 8.25 9.48
C THR A 88 12.36 9.75 9.65
N HIS A 89 12.69 10.52 8.62
CA HIS A 89 12.57 11.99 8.60
C HIS A 89 11.14 12.52 8.77
N LEU A 90 10.12 11.70 8.48
CA LEU A 90 8.71 12.10 8.60
C LEU A 90 8.19 12.04 10.04
N VAL A 91 8.87 11.31 10.93
CA VAL A 91 8.50 11.23 12.36
C VAL A 91 9.32 12.18 13.20
N ASP A 92 10.53 12.54 12.78
CA ASP A 92 11.37 13.53 13.46
C ASP A 92 10.67 14.90 13.55
N GLY A 93 9.87 15.29 12.55
CA GLY A 93 9.07 16.52 12.61
C GLY A 93 8.01 16.51 13.72
N ALA A 94 7.50 15.35 14.14
CA ALA A 94 6.58 15.26 15.27
C ALA A 94 7.30 15.39 16.63
N LEU A 95 8.59 15.04 16.68
CA LEU A 95 9.45 15.26 17.84
C LEU A 95 9.88 16.74 17.93
N GLU A 96 10.24 17.36 16.80
CA GLU A 96 10.49 18.81 16.72
C GLU A 96 9.25 19.61 17.13
N ASP A 97 8.06 19.29 16.57
CA ASP A 97 6.79 19.91 16.97
C ASP A 97 6.48 19.74 18.48
N ALA A 98 6.89 18.62 19.08
CA ALA A 98 6.70 18.37 20.51
C ALA A 98 7.70 19.17 21.37
N LEU A 99 8.93 19.37 20.88
CA LEU A 99 9.97 20.17 21.55
C LEU A 99 9.70 21.67 21.42
N GLU A 100 9.16 22.14 20.29
CA GLU A 100 8.79 23.56 20.08
C GLU A 100 7.56 23.99 20.92
N ARG A 101 6.79 23.04 21.44
CA ARG A 101 5.62 23.28 22.30
C ARG A 101 5.93 23.27 23.80
N LEU A 102 7.18 23.04 24.19
CA LEU A 102 7.70 23.21 25.56
C LEU A 102 8.14 24.66 25.79
#